data_AF-A0A0N1BCS7-F1
#
_entry.id   AF-A0A0N1BCS7-F1
#
_cell.length_a   1.000
_cell.length_b   1.000
_cell.length_c   1.000
_cell.angle_alpha   90.00
_cell.angle_beta   90.00
_cell.angle_gamma   90.00
#
_symmetry.space_group_name_H-M   'P 1'
#
loop_
_entity.id
_entity.type
_entity.pdbx_description
1 polymer ?
#
loop_
_entity_poly.entity_id
_entity_poly.type
_entity_poly.pdbx_seq_one_letter_code
_entity_poly.pdbx_strand_id
1 'polypeptide(L)' 'MSGCGRDADVRHLPPPPLALQTDQVDPRPALPVGAESSEAVYETWLSDALDWGDRRDLQAKRWCQWANTWLAEKVVC' A
#
# COMPACT_ATOMS: atom_id res chain seq x y z
N MET A 1 22.68 -15.21 21.75
CA MET A 1 21.35 -15.54 21.18
C MET A 1 20.47 -14.32 21.37
N SER A 2 20.50 -13.37 20.43
CA SER A 2 19.71 -12.14 20.50
C SER A 2 18.38 -12.40 19.82
N GLY A 3 17.33 -12.49 20.64
CA GLY A 3 15.97 -12.78 20.20
C GLY A 3 15.44 -11.70 19.26
N CYS A 4 14.88 -12.15 18.14
CA CYS A 4 14.07 -11.36 17.22
C CYS A 4 12.81 -10.88 17.94
N GLY A 5 12.86 -9.70 18.56
CA GLY A 5 11.73 -9.06 19.24
C GLY A 5 11.15 -7.87 18.48
N ARG A 6 11.16 -7.90 17.14
CA ARG A 6 10.69 -6.74 16.34
C ARG A 6 9.17 -6.70 16.13
N ASP A 7 8.45 -7.79 16.33
CA ASP A 7 7.00 -7.81 16.10
C ASP A 7 6.19 -7.15 17.23
N ALA A 8 6.77 -6.99 18.43
CA ALA A 8 6.10 -6.35 19.57
C ALA A 8 6.08 -4.81 19.48
N ASP A 9 6.92 -4.19 18.66
CA ASP A 9 7.02 -2.74 18.49
C ASP A 9 6.27 -2.21 17.25
N VAL A 10 5.65 -3.10 16.46
CA VAL A 10 4.85 -2.68 15.30
C VAL A 10 3.48 -2.20 15.78
N ARG A 11 3.37 -0.89 16.02
CA ARG A 11 2.08 -0.25 16.27
C ARG A 11 1.31 -0.15 14.97
N HIS A 12 0.35 -1.05 14.79
CA HIS A 12 -0.57 -0.98 13.67
C HIS A 12 -1.50 0.22 13.84
N LEU A 13 -1.49 1.12 12.86
CA LEU A 13 -2.50 2.17 12.78
C LEU A 13 -3.87 1.54 12.51
N PRO A 14 -4.96 2.08 13.09
CA PRO A 14 -6.29 1.68 12.67
C PRO A 14 -6.47 1.94 11.17
N PRO A 15 -7.34 1.17 10.49
CA PRO A 15 -7.65 1.43 9.09
C PRO A 15 -8.16 2.87 8.94
N PRO A 16 -7.92 3.52 7.78
CA PRO A 16 -8.46 4.84 7.51
C PRO A 16 -9.99 4.84 7.69
N PRO A 17 -10.61 5.94 8.15
CA PRO A 17 -12.06 6.05 8.24
C PRO A 17 -12.70 5.82 6.88
N LEU A 18 -13.94 5.31 6.86
CA LEU A 18 -14.62 4.83 5.66
C LEU A 18 -14.62 5.84 4.49
N ALA A 19 -14.72 7.14 4.79
CA ALA A 19 -14.64 8.22 3.81
C ALA A 19 -13.28 8.33 3.10
N LEU A 20 -12.19 7.99 3.78
CA LEU A 20 -10.85 7.90 3.20
C LEU A 20 -10.62 6.53 2.54
N GLN A 21 -11.30 5.47 2.99
CA GLN A 21 -11.17 4.15 2.37
C GLN A 21 -11.61 4.16 0.91
N THR A 22 -12.67 4.89 0.57
CA THR A 22 -13.13 5.06 -0.83
C THR A 22 -12.08 5.72 -1.72
N ASP A 23 -11.31 6.67 -1.19
CA ASP A 23 -10.18 7.30 -1.90
C ASP A 23 -8.92 6.41 -1.90
N GLN A 24 -8.89 5.35 -1.08
CA GLN A 24 -7.82 4.36 -1.00
C GLN A 24 -8.11 3.10 -1.84
N VAL A 25 -9.30 2.97 -2.44
CA VAL A 25 -9.62 1.83 -3.33
C VAL A 25 -9.04 2.11 -4.72
N ASP A 26 -7.74 1.96 -4.84
CA ASP A 26 -7.07 1.77 -6.14
C ASP A 26 -6.91 0.25 -6.33
N PRO A 27 -7.83 -0.43 -7.05
CA PRO A 27 -7.76 -1.88 -7.20
C PRO A 27 -6.50 -2.25 -7.99
N ARG A 28 -5.79 -3.28 -7.53
CA ARG A 28 -4.63 -3.80 -8.26
C ARG A 28 -5.02 -4.12 -9.72
N PRO A 29 -4.25 -3.67 -10.72
CA PRO A 29 -4.49 -4.00 -12.11
C PRO A 29 -4.59 -5.52 -12.31
N ALA A 30 -5.72 -5.99 -12.85
CA ALA A 30 -5.91 -7.39 -13.22
C ALA A 30 -5.10 -7.72 -14.48
N LEU A 31 -4.58 -8.95 -14.57
CA LEU A 31 -3.88 -9.41 -15.77
C LEU A 31 -4.87 -9.39 -16.95
N PRO A 32 -4.60 -8.62 -18.03
CA PRO A 32 -5.51 -8.52 -19.16
C PRO A 32 -5.51 -9.80 -20.00
N VAL A 33 -6.65 -10.07 -20.64
CA VAL A 33 -6.78 -11.17 -21.62
C VAL A 33 -5.81 -10.92 -22.77
N GLY A 34 -5.02 -11.94 -23.15
CA GLY A 34 -4.03 -11.85 -24.22
C GLY A 34 -2.62 -11.50 -23.74
N ALA A 35 -2.41 -11.25 -22.45
CA ALA A 35 -1.06 -11.13 -21.88
C ALA A 35 -0.25 -12.42 -22.03
N GLU A 36 -0.93 -13.58 -22.05
CA GLU A 36 -0.32 -14.90 -22.26
C GLU A 36 0.23 -15.11 -23.68
N SER A 37 -0.27 -14.33 -24.65
CA SER A 37 0.08 -14.46 -26.08
C SER A 37 0.77 -13.23 -26.66
N SER A 38 0.92 -12.16 -25.87
CA SER A 38 1.54 -10.90 -26.29
C SER A 38 2.44 -10.34 -25.19
N GLU A 39 3.75 -10.36 -25.45
CA GLU A 39 4.77 -9.78 -24.57
C GLU A 39 4.53 -8.27 -24.33
N ALA A 40 4.15 -7.53 -25.37
CA ALA A 40 3.86 -6.10 -25.23
C ALA A 40 2.70 -5.80 -24.26
N VAL A 41 1.66 -6.65 -24.27
CA VAL A 41 0.51 -6.52 -23.36
C VAL A 41 0.92 -6.91 -21.93
N TYR A 42 1.73 -7.96 -21.78
CA TYR A 42 2.25 -8.38 -20.48
C TYR A 42 3.15 -7.31 -19.84
N GLU A 43 4.10 -6.75 -20.58
CA GLU A 43 5.01 -5.70 -20.08
C GLU A 43 4.27 -4.42 -19.70
N THR A 44 3.25 -4.04 -20.47
CA THR A 44 2.39 -2.89 -20.13
C THR A 44 1.65 -3.11 -18.82
N TRP A 45 1.07 -4.31 -18.62
CA TRP A 45 0.43 -4.67 -17.35
C TRP A 45 1.43 -4.73 -16.19
N LEU A 46 2.62 -5.27 -16.42
CA LEU A 46 3.66 -5.39 -15.40
C LEU A 46 4.08 -4.00 -14.89
N SER A 47 4.28 -3.04 -15.81
CA SER A 47 4.58 -1.65 -15.45
C SER A 47 3.45 -1.04 -14.60
N ASP A 48 2.19 -1.16 -15.03
CA ASP A 48 1.05 -0.61 -14.28
C ASP A 48 0.89 -1.29 -12.90
N ALA A 49 1.15 -2.59 -12.81
CA ALA A 49 1.11 -3.34 -11.56
C ALA A 49 2.23 -2.94 -10.58
N LEU A 50 3.42 -2.59 -11.09
CA LEU A 50 4.52 -2.06 -10.28
C LEU A 50 4.20 -0.64 -9.80
N ASP A 51 3.75 0.23 -10.70
CA ASP A 51 3.35 1.61 -10.38
C ASP A 51 2.19 1.64 -9.37
N TRP A 52 1.27 0.67 -9.45
CA TRP A 52 0.22 0.48 -8.44
C TRP A 52 0.78 0.23 -7.04
N GLY A 53 1.86 -0.53 -6.91
CA GLY A 53 2.52 -0.76 -5.63
C GLY A 53 2.98 0.55 -5.00
N ASP A 54 3.64 1.40 -5.77
CA ASP A 54 4.11 2.71 -5.34
C ASP A 54 2.95 3.65 -4.98
N ARG A 55 1.87 3.65 -5.78
CA ARG A 55 0.65 4.41 -5.49
C ARG A 55 0.02 4.00 -4.15
N ARG A 56 -0.11 2.69 -3.92
CA ARG A 56 -0.64 2.13 -2.67
C ARG A 56 0.23 2.52 -1.48
N ASP A 57 1.54 2.41 -1.61
CA ASP A 57 2.48 2.72 -0.52
C ASP A 57 2.48 4.22 -0.20
N LEU A 58 2.35 5.09 -1.21
CA LEU A 58 2.20 6.53 -1.01
C LEU A 58 0.89 6.88 -0.28
N GLN A 59 -0.21 6.20 -0.60
CA GLN A 59 -1.48 6.38 0.11
C GLN A 59 -1.39 5.95 1.58
N ALA A 60 -0.75 4.82 1.86
CA ALA A 60 -0.48 4.35 3.22
C ALA A 60 0.39 5.35 4.01
N LYS A 61 1.43 5.91 3.37
CA LYS A 61 2.28 6.93 3.98
C LYS A 61 1.51 8.21 4.32
N ARG A 62 0.65 8.69 3.42
CA ARG A 62 -0.21 9.86 3.66
C ARG A 62 -1.17 9.63 4.83
N TRP A 63 -1.77 8.44 4.91
CA TRP A 63 -2.60 8.06 6.05
C TRP A 63 -1.81 8.09 7.36
N CYS A 64 -0.62 7.49 7.36
CA CYS A 64 0.24 7.49 8.54
C CYS A 64 0.60 8.91 9.01
N GLN A 65 0.96 9.80 8.08
CA GLN A 65 1.25 11.20 8.39
C GLN A 65 0.04 11.95 8.92
N TRP A 66 -1.15 11.74 8.34
CA TRP A 66 -2.39 12.35 8.82
C TRP A 66 -2.76 11.84 10.21
N ALA A 67 -2.72 10.52 10.45
CA ALA A 67 -3.02 9.92 11.75
C ALA A 67 -2.09 10.45 12.84
N ASN A 68 -0.80 10.59 12.51
CA ASN A 68 0.20 11.21 13.37
C ASN A 68 -0.11 12.67 13.73
N THR A 69 -1.04 13.38 13.10
CA THR A 69 -1.45 14.72 13.59
C THR A 69 -2.28 14.64 14.87
N TRP A 70 -3.00 13.55 15.10
CA TRP A 70 -3.94 13.38 16.23
C TRP A 70 -3.43 12.44 17.32
N LEU A 71 -2.45 11.58 17.02
CA LEU A 71 -1.89 10.64 17.99
C LEU A 71 -0.97 11.34 19.01
N ALA A 72 -1.12 10.99 20.29
CA ALA A 72 -0.23 11.44 21.36
C ALA A 72 1.20 10.88 21.20
N GLU A 73 1.30 9.61 20.80
CA GLU A 73 2.56 8.93 20.50
C GLU A 73 2.62 8.62 19.00
N LYS A 74 3.65 9.14 18.31
CA LYS A 74 3.76 9.03 16.85
C LYS A 74 4.23 7.63 16.42
N VAL A 75 3.74 7.19 15.27
CA VAL A 75 4.15 5.94 14.61
C VAL A 75 5.12 6.26 13.46
N VAL A 76 6.08 5.37 13.19
CA VAL A 76 6.99 5.51 12.06
C VAL A 76 6.24 5.26 10.75
N CYS A 77 6.36 6.23 9.83
CA CYS A 77 6.03 6.14 8.43
C CYS A 77 7.34 6.15 7.62
#